data_AF-A0A813XXF2-F1
#
_entry.id   AF-A0A813XXF2-F1
#
_cell.length_a   1.000
_cell.length_b   1.000
_cell.length_c   1.000
_cell.angle_alpha   90.00
_cell.angle_beta   90.00
_cell.angle_gamma   90.00
#
_symmetry.space_group_name_H-M   'P 1'
#
loop_
_entity.id
_entity.type
_entity.pdbx_description
1 polymer ?
#
loop_
_entity_poly.entity_id
_entity_poly.type
_entity_poly.pdbx_seq_one_letter_code
_entity_poly.pdbx_strand_id
1 'polypeptide(L)'
;MKDRKAYIIISGLLGQSVVSRIHDMNQIDSIFSFCGIEQRHREWSKVKGIFTEIIPICKSLKLASEQRQQNAISISFIMSDEQSNQLNPNFMDTCMLN
;
A
#
# COMPACT_ATOMS: atom_id res chain seq x y z
N MET A 1 -12.00 -17.49 4.15
CA MET A 1 -10.93 -17.60 3.12
C MET A 1 -10.23 -16.25 3.06
N LYS A 2 -8.90 -16.18 3.06
CA LYS A 2 -8.18 -14.90 2.84
C LYS A 2 -8.29 -14.55 1.36
N ASP A 3 -8.98 -13.46 1.02
CA ASP A 3 -8.95 -12.89 -0.32
C ASP A 3 -7.51 -12.50 -0.67
N ARG A 4 -6.85 -13.30 -1.50
CA ARG A 4 -5.48 -13.05 -1.94
C ARG A 4 -5.50 -11.94 -2.98
N LYS A 5 -5.05 -10.75 -2.59
CA LYS A 5 -4.86 -9.64 -3.53
C LYS A 5 -3.45 -9.63 -4.12
N ALA A 6 -3.35 -9.39 -5.42
CA ALA A 6 -2.13 -9.37 -6.21
C ALA A 6 -1.51 -7.96 -6.30
N TYR A 7 -0.19 -7.94 -6.42
CA TYR A 7 0.60 -6.78 -6.83
C TYR A 7 1.03 -6.99 -8.28
N ILE A 8 0.94 -5.94 -9.11
CA ILE A 8 1.24 -6.05 -10.54
C ILE A 8 2.33 -5.05 -10.89
N ILE A 9 3.37 -5.53 -11.56
CA ILE A 9 4.36 -4.70 -12.24
C ILE A 9 4.06 -4.79 -13.74
N ILE A 10 3.91 -3.64 -14.40
CA ILE A 10 3.71 -3.55 -15.84
C ILE A 10 4.86 -2.78 -16.47
N SER A 11 5.19 -3.09 -17.71
CA SER A 11 6.16 -2.32 -18.49
C SER A 11 5.66 -2.03 -19.91
N GLY A 12 6.10 -0.91 -20.47
CA GLY A 12 5.87 -0.55 -21.87
C GLY A 12 4.43 -0.18 -22.24
N LEU A 13 4.17 -0.16 -23.55
CA LEU A 13 2.89 0.28 -24.15
C LEU A 13 1.70 -0.62 -23.81
N LEU A 14 1.95 -1.91 -23.59
CA LEU A 14 0.93 -2.87 -23.14
C LEU A 14 0.33 -2.46 -21.79
N GLY A 15 1.10 -1.78 -20.95
CA GLY A 15 0.65 -1.27 -19.64
C GLY A 15 -0.62 -0.44 -19.74
N GLN A 16 -0.75 0.45 -20.72
CA GLN A 16 -1.92 1.32 -20.86
C GLN A 16 -3.22 0.52 -21.10
N SER A 17 -3.16 -0.45 -22.03
CA SER A 17 -4.32 -1.30 -22.35
C SER A 17 -4.68 -2.27 -21.23
N VAL A 18 -3.67 -2.82 -20.54
CA VAL A 18 -3.85 -3.77 -19.46
C VAL A 18 -4.44 -3.05 -18.26
N VAL A 19 -3.83 -1.96 -17.80
CA VAL A 19 -4.28 -1.26 -16.59
C VAL A 19 -5.68 -0.69 -16.75
N SER A 20 -6.05 -0.23 -17.95
CA SER A 20 -7.44 0.18 -18.24
C SER A 20 -8.46 -0.91 -17.89
N ARG A 21 -8.10 -2.19 -18.04
CA ARG A 21 -8.98 -3.33 -17.73
C ARG A 21 -8.91 -3.77 -16.28
N ILE A 22 -7.76 -3.58 -15.62
CA ILE A 22 -7.48 -4.21 -14.33
C ILE A 22 -7.47 -3.23 -13.14
N HIS A 23 -7.46 -1.91 -13.37
CA HIS A 23 -7.35 -0.90 -12.31
C HIS A 23 -8.45 -1.02 -11.25
N ASP A 24 -9.67 -1.43 -11.61
CA ASP A 24 -10.78 -1.56 -10.68
C ASP A 24 -11.05 -2.98 -10.14
N MET A 25 -10.29 -3.99 -10.57
CA MET A 25 -10.47 -5.35 -10.07
C MET A 25 -10.15 -5.47 -8.57
N ASN A 26 -11.07 -6.05 -7.80
CA ASN A 26 -10.92 -6.22 -6.35
C ASN A 26 -9.77 -7.15 -5.95
N GLN A 27 -9.38 -8.05 -6.86
CA GLN A 27 -8.25 -8.96 -6.69
C GLN A 27 -6.90 -8.26 -6.82
N ILE A 28 -6.89 -6.99 -7.25
CA ILE A 28 -5.68 -6.20 -7.40
C ILE A 28 -5.61 -5.17 -6.29
N ASP A 29 -4.47 -5.14 -5.62
CA ASP A 29 -4.18 -4.18 -4.57
C ASP A 29 -3.51 -2.94 -5.14
N SER A 30 -2.42 -3.15 -5.85
CA SER A 30 -1.53 -2.09 -6.31
C SER A 30 -0.86 -2.45 -7.62
N ILE A 31 -0.64 -1.42 -8.43
CA ILE A 31 -0.04 -1.48 -9.76
C ILE A 31 1.18 -0.55 -9.76
N PHE A 32 2.32 -1.07 -10.19
CA PHE A 32 3.59 -0.36 -10.33
C PHE A 32 3.96 -0.31 -11.81
N SER A 33 4.13 0.89 -12.36
CA SER A 33 4.44 1.07 -13.77
C SER A 33 5.93 1.26 -13.98
N PHE A 34 6.56 0.39 -14.77
CA PHE A 34 7.92 0.56 -15.27
C PHE A 34 7.87 1.17 -16.67
N CYS A 35 7.95 2.50 -16.76
CA CYS A 35 7.89 3.23 -18.02
C CYS A 35 8.61 4.57 -17.92
N GLY A 36 9.41 4.91 -18.93
CA GLY A 36 10.07 6.22 -19.07
C GLY A 36 9.16 7.34 -19.57
N ILE A 37 7.92 7.03 -19.94
CA ILE A 37 6.98 7.99 -20.53
C ILE A 37 5.86 8.25 -19.53
N GLU A 38 5.52 9.53 -19.34
CA GLU A 38 4.38 9.91 -18.52
C GLU A 38 3.09 9.30 -19.09
N GLN A 39 2.50 8.38 -18.33
CA GLN A 39 1.24 7.77 -18.71
C GLN A 39 0.08 8.59 -18.15
N ARG A 40 -1.00 8.72 -18.94
CA ARG A 40 -2.29 9.33 -18.54
C ARG A 40 -2.97 8.63 -17.34
N HIS A 41 -2.35 7.58 -16.83
CA HIS A 41 -2.88 6.64 -15.85
C HIS A 41 -2.44 6.92 -14.41
N ARG A 42 -1.71 8.02 -14.18
CA ARG A 42 -1.31 8.46 -12.84
C ARG A 42 -2.50 8.68 -11.90
N GLU A 43 -3.68 8.94 -12.46
CA GLU A 43 -4.90 9.26 -11.70
C GLU A 43 -5.64 8.03 -11.17
N TRP A 44 -5.26 6.81 -11.58
CA TRP A 44 -5.91 5.62 -11.06
C TRP A 44 -5.46 5.29 -9.64
N SER A 45 -6.44 5.11 -8.75
CA SER A 45 -6.24 4.94 -7.29
C SER A 45 -5.30 3.78 -6.90
N LYS A 46 -5.23 2.73 -7.72
CA LYS A 46 -4.36 1.57 -7.51
C LYS A 46 -2.97 1.69 -8.13
N VAL A 47 -2.71 2.73 -8.95
CA VAL A 47 -1.35 2.99 -9.45
C VAL A 47 -0.55 3.67 -8.34
N LYS A 48 0.43 2.95 -7.78
CA LYS A 48 1.24 3.43 -6.64
C LYS A 48 2.53 4.13 -7.05
N GLY A 49 2.90 4.05 -8.32
CA GLY A 49 4.05 4.80 -8.84
C GLY A 49 4.37 4.46 -10.28
N ILE A 50 5.07 5.40 -10.92
CA ILE A 50 5.73 5.23 -12.21
C ILE A 50 7.23 5.32 -11.97
N PHE A 51 7.95 4.36 -12.51
CA PHE A 51 9.38 4.17 -12.27
C PHE A 51 10.07 3.95 -13.61
N THR A 52 11.28 4.47 -13.71
CA THR A 52 12.16 4.26 -14.86
C THR A 52 13.26 3.24 -14.56
N GLU A 53 13.39 2.85 -13.29
CA GLU A 53 14.42 1.96 -12.77
C GLU A 53 13.79 0.83 -11.93
N ILE A 54 14.37 -0.37 -11.98
CA ILE A 54 13.84 -1.55 -11.28
C ILE A 54 14.05 -1.49 -9.76
N ILE A 55 15.18 -0.92 -9.31
CA ILE A 55 15.53 -0.87 -7.88
C ILE A 55 14.47 -0.07 -7.08
N PRO A 56 14.06 1.13 -7.51
CA PRO A 56 12.94 1.85 -6.89
C PRO A 56 11.64 1.05 -6.82
N ILE A 57 11.29 0.28 -7.87
CA ILE A 57 10.08 -0.55 -7.88
C ILE A 57 10.15 -1.60 -6.77
N CYS A 58 11.25 -2.32 -6.67
CA CYS A 58 11.43 -3.36 -5.65
C CYS A 58 11.30 -2.77 -4.23
N LYS A 59 11.87 -1.58 -4.00
CA LYS A 59 11.76 -0.88 -2.72
C LYS A 59 10.30 -0.52 -2.41
N SER A 60 9.60 0.08 -3.37
CA SER A 60 8.18 0.44 -3.20
C SER A 60 7.28 -0.78 -3.01
N LEU A 61 7.56 -1.88 -3.71
CA LEU A 61 6.81 -3.14 -3.56
C LEU A 61 7.01 -3.75 -2.16
N LYS A 62 8.25 -3.75 -1.65
CA LYS A 62 8.56 -4.23 -0.29
C LYS A 62 7.80 -3.42 0.75
N LEU A 63 7.85 -2.09 0.66
CA LEU A 63 7.11 -1.20 1.58
C LEU A 63 5.60 -1.44 1.51
N ALA A 64 5.03 -1.61 0.31
CA ALA A 64 3.61 -1.88 0.14
C ALA A 64 3.18 -3.24 0.74
N SER A 65 4.07 -4.24 0.70
CA SER A 65 3.86 -5.53 1.34
C SER A 65 3.91 -5.43 2.86
N GLU A 66 4.88 -4.68 3.40
CA GLU A 66 5.06 -4.48 4.84
C GLU A 66 3.91 -3.67 5.45
N GLN A 67 3.46 -2.60 4.79
CA GLN A 67 2.31 -1.79 5.21
C GLN A 67 1.03 -2.64 5.31
N ARG A 68 0.80 -3.56 4.37
CA ARG A 68 -0.34 -4.48 4.43
C ARG A 68 -0.26 -5.36 5.69
N GLN A 69 0.93 -5.83 6.04
CA GLN A 69 1.11 -6.67 7.22
C GLN A 69 0.84 -5.88 8.51
N GLN A 70 1.27 -4.62 8.57
CA GLN A 70 1.01 -3.74 9.73
C GLN A 70 -0.48 -3.38 9.86
N ASN A 71 -1.16 -3.06 8.74
CA ASN A 71 -2.61 -2.77 8.74
C ASN A 71 -3.49 -4.00 9.02
N ALA A 72 -2.95 -5.21 8.91
CA ALA A 72 -3.62 -6.44 9.28
C ALA A 72 -3.56 -6.73 10.79
N ILE A 73 -2.80 -5.94 11.56
CA ILE A 73 -2.79 -6.01 13.02
C ILE A 73 -4.05 -5.30 13.50
N SER A 74 -4.99 -6.06 14.06
CA SER A 74 -6.23 -5.52 14.63
C SER A 74 -5.89 -4.52 15.73
N ILE A 75 -6.25 -3.26 15.56
CA ILE A 75 -6.20 -2.27 16.63
C ILE A 75 -7.33 -2.61 17.60
N SER A 76 -7.00 -3.23 18.74
CA SER A 76 -7.97 -3.49 19.80
C SER A 76 -8.16 -2.21 20.62
N PHE A 77 -9.36 -1.65 20.59
CA PHE A 77 -9.75 -0.55 21.47
C PHE A 77 -10.01 -1.12 22.86
N ILE A 78 -9.16 -0.79 23.83
CA ILE A 78 -9.45 -1.07 25.24
C ILE A 78 -10.48 -0.02 25.65
N MET A 79 -11.74 -0.42 25.79
CA MET A 79 -12.72 0.40 26.50
C MET A 79 -12.25 0.48 27.95
N SER A 80 -11.72 1.63 28.35
CA SER A 80 -11.52 1.94 29.76
C SER A 80 -12.90 2.06 30.39
N ASP A 81 -13.28 1.07 31.19
CA ASP A 81 -14.42 1.21 32.11
C ASP A 81 -14.22 2.48 32.93
N GLU A 82 -15.31 3.23 33.06
CA GLU A 82 -15.37 4.55 33.69
C GLU A 82 -14.90 4.50 35.15
N GLN A 83 -13.58 4.59 35.37
CA GLN A 83 -12.88 5.16 36.53
C GLN A 83 -11.38 4.78 36.50
N SER A 84 -10.58 5.52 35.73
CA SER A 84 -9.19 5.87 36.12
C SER A 84 -8.54 6.74 35.05
N ASN A 85 -8.52 8.06 35.31
CA ASN A 85 -7.70 9.03 34.59
C ASN A 85 -6.20 8.85 34.92
N GLN A 86 -5.62 7.69 34.61
CA GLN A 86 -4.18 7.50 34.65
C GLN A 86 -3.73 6.82 33.36
N LEU A 87 -3.85 7.55 32.25
CA LEU A 87 -3.02 7.27 31.08
C LEU A 87 -1.58 7.53 31.50
N ASN A 88 -0.78 6.46 31.61
CA ASN A 88 0.66 6.57 31.81
C ASN A 88 1.26 7.39 30.66
N PRO A 89 1.90 8.56 30.90
CA PRO A 89 2.40 9.44 29.85
C PRO A 89 3.45 8.80 28.94
N ASN A 90 4.07 7.68 29.34
CA ASN A 90 5.12 7.02 28.57
C ASN A 90 4.62 6.18 27.38
N PHE A 91 3.31 6.03 27.15
CA PHE A 91 2.83 5.20 26.04
C PHE A 91 2.90 5.91 24.67
N MET A 92 3.08 7.23 24.63
CA MET A 92 3.20 7.97 23.36
C MET A 92 4.61 7.98 22.76
N ASP A 93 5.64 7.62 23.52
CA ASP A 93 7.03 7.77 23.05
C ASP A 93 7.53 6.62 22.17
N THR A 94 6.78 5.52 22.07
CA THR A 94 7.23 4.35 21.27
C THR A 94 6.81 4.43 19.79
N CYS A 95 5.84 5.29 19.43
CA CYS A 95 5.34 5.39 18.06
C CYS A 95 6.06 6.43 17.18
N MET A 96 6.97 7.24 17.75
CA MET A 96 7.65 8.34 17.05
C MET A 96 9.15 8.11 16.79
N LEU A 97 9.68 6.92 17.06
CA LEU A 97 11.05 6.54 16.72
C LEU A 97 11.06 5.14 16.05
N ASN A 98 10.90 5.12 14.73
CA ASN A 98 11.55 4.18 13.81
C ASN A 98 11.33 4.59 12.35
#